data_AF-A0A7C4Z3J3-F1
#
_entry.id   AF-A0A7C4Z3J3-F1
#
_cell.length_a   1.000
_cell.length_b   1.000
_cell.length_c   1.000
_cell.angle_alpha   90.00
_cell.angle_beta   90.00
_cell.angle_gamma   90.00
#
_symmetry.space_group_name_H-M   'P 1'
#
loop_
_entity.id
_entity.type
_entity.pdbx_description
1 polymer ?
#
loop_
_entity_poly.entity_id
_entity_poly.type
_entity_poly.pdbx_seq_one_letter_code
_entity_poly.pdbx_strand_id
1 'polypeptide(L)'
;MGLGMTFRCTCERCGDIFFSPDRRAKTCPKCIKRYGLQKRQETQARPPASAHAKPGTNARPAQRQPTTAVPTKRKKRIETLTEELREAILKAYEKYKQDPNLKLGQIHAKIAAELNTKRQIVAEAIHGPQIAPKPLTPELRQEIISRYQQFVQRLERPEAGRRKTIAAELGLPLSQVASVLREWKSQIPDVSHLTREQMFQIEKAYWHHLQSGTPFEDIPKIVARELGFTEWQVLRRIDMLHDSFSKVADAPEPPPEIREAIEQAYLEYLKRPAPPPDSLHSTLAKRFGVTPKQVFRVLLEYRRRVLQNNRQPAELQNSLGMGTG
;
A
#
# COMPACT_ATOMS: atom_id res chain seq x y z
N MET A 1 -26.16 -17.67 -2.19
CA MET A 1 -24.83 -17.81 -1.52
C MET A 1 -24.22 -16.42 -1.42
N GLY A 2 -24.11 -15.87 -0.20
CA GLY A 2 -23.82 -14.46 0.01
C GLY A 2 -22.42 -14.03 -0.46
N LEU A 3 -22.36 -12.94 -1.24
CA LEU A 3 -21.14 -12.22 -1.57
C LEU A 3 -20.57 -11.63 -0.27
N GLY A 4 -19.62 -12.32 0.35
CA GLY A 4 -18.95 -11.84 1.55
C GLY A 4 -18.28 -10.49 1.32
N MET A 5 -18.46 -9.55 2.26
CA MET A 5 -17.82 -8.23 2.21
C MET A 5 -16.32 -8.38 1.97
N THR A 6 -15.77 -7.66 0.98
CA THR A 6 -14.33 -7.63 0.72
C THR A 6 -13.75 -6.32 1.23
N PHE A 7 -12.72 -6.43 2.08
CA PHE A 7 -12.00 -5.32 2.64
C PHE A 7 -10.83 -4.94 1.74
N ARG A 8 -10.61 -3.64 1.60
CA ARG A 8 -9.44 -3.10 0.93
C ARG A 8 -8.24 -3.19 1.88
N CYS A 9 -7.31 -4.09 1.58
CA CYS A 9 -6.10 -4.32 2.35
C CYS A 9 -4.87 -3.85 1.58
N THR A 10 -3.80 -3.50 2.28
CA THR A 10 -2.50 -3.16 1.66
C THR A 10 -1.51 -4.26 1.96
N CYS A 11 -0.85 -4.79 0.93
CA CYS A 11 0.15 -5.83 1.07
C CYS A 11 1.39 -5.29 1.78
N GLU A 12 1.75 -5.90 2.92
CA GLU A 12 2.93 -5.55 3.70
C GLU A 12 4.26 -5.81 2.95
N ARG A 13 4.25 -6.66 1.92
CA ARG A 13 5.45 -7.00 1.13
C ARG A 13 5.68 -6.12 -0.08
N CYS A 14 4.68 -5.95 -0.94
CA CYS A 14 4.84 -5.17 -2.17
C CYS A 14 4.18 -3.78 -2.12
N GLY A 15 3.41 -3.48 -1.07
CA GLY A 15 2.67 -2.22 -0.97
C GLY A 15 1.41 -2.16 -1.85
N ASP A 16 1.13 -3.19 -2.65
CA ASP A 16 -0.08 -3.23 -3.50
C ASP A 16 -1.34 -3.30 -2.65
N ILE A 17 -2.37 -2.61 -3.12
CA ILE A 17 -3.72 -2.71 -2.58
C ILE A 17 -4.39 -3.94 -3.18
N PHE A 18 -5.00 -4.78 -2.34
CA PHE A 18 -5.75 -5.95 -2.75
C PHE A 18 -7.03 -6.09 -1.93
N PHE A 19 -8.02 -6.77 -2.49
CA PHE A 19 -9.28 -7.04 -1.81
C PHE A 19 -9.23 -8.42 -1.18
N SER A 20 -9.66 -8.51 0.08
CA SER A 20 -9.68 -9.74 0.86
C SER A 20 -10.96 -9.84 1.68
N PRO A 21 -11.59 -11.02 1.80
CA PRO A 21 -12.71 -11.21 2.74
C PRO A 21 -12.28 -11.06 4.20
N ASP A 22 -10.98 -11.18 4.48
CA ASP A 22 -10.39 -10.94 5.80
C ASP A 22 -9.75 -9.54 5.86
N ARG A 23 -10.26 -8.68 6.77
CA ARG A 23 -9.74 -7.32 7.06
C ARG A 23 -8.32 -7.34 7.62
N ARG A 24 -7.89 -8.46 8.22
CA ARG A 24 -6.54 -8.65 8.77
C ARG A 24 -5.57 -9.23 7.73
N ALA A 25 -6.00 -9.44 6.48
CA ALA A 25 -5.12 -9.94 5.44
C ALA A 25 -3.99 -8.94 5.14
N LYS A 26 -2.76 -9.39 5.39
CA LYS A 26 -1.54 -8.56 5.28
C LYS A 26 -0.75 -8.77 4.01
N THR A 27 -1.05 -9.82 3.25
CA THR A 27 -0.27 -10.16 2.05
C THR A 27 -1.20 -10.38 0.86
N CYS A 28 -0.93 -9.69 -0.26
CA CYS A 28 -1.75 -9.84 -1.46
C CYS A 28 -1.60 -11.23 -2.10
N PRO A 29 -2.58 -11.69 -2.89
CA PRO A 29 -2.52 -12.97 -3.61
C PRO A 29 -1.25 -13.12 -4.47
N LYS A 30 -0.76 -12.03 -5.08
CA LYS A 30 0.48 -12.03 -5.85
C LYS A 30 1.69 -12.37 -4.96
N CYS A 31 1.77 -11.78 -3.77
CA CYS A 31 2.86 -12.07 -2.82
C CYS A 31 2.70 -13.44 -2.16
N ILE A 32 1.47 -13.87 -1.85
CA ILE A 32 1.21 -15.23 -1.35
C ILE A 32 1.72 -16.28 -2.34
N LYS A 33 1.35 -16.14 -3.63
CA LYS A 33 1.78 -17.04 -4.71
C LYS A 33 3.28 -16.96 -5.00
N ARG A 34 3.86 -15.76 -4.95
CA ARG A 34 5.30 -15.52 -5.23
C ARG A 34 6.22 -16.02 -4.12
N TYR A 35 5.76 -15.99 -2.87
CA TYR A 35 6.58 -16.34 -1.70
C TYR A 35 6.14 -17.62 -0.99
N GLY A 36 5.15 -18.33 -1.51
CA GLY A 36 4.69 -19.62 -0.96
C GLY A 36 4.18 -19.53 0.47
N LEU A 37 3.56 -18.40 0.84
CA LEU A 37 3.06 -18.19 2.19
C LEU A 37 1.75 -18.97 2.37
N GLN A 38 1.68 -19.82 3.40
CA GLN A 38 0.44 -20.54 3.72
C GLN A 38 -0.65 -19.51 4.05
N LYS A 39 -1.78 -19.63 3.35
CA LYS A 39 -3.02 -18.93 3.70
C LYS A 39 -3.35 -19.37 5.12
N ARG A 40 -3.31 -18.47 6.10
CA ARG A 40 -3.79 -18.78 7.45
C ARG A 40 -5.31 -18.96 7.32
N GLN A 41 -5.75 -20.20 7.13
CA GLN A 41 -7.15 -20.54 7.36
C GLN A 41 -7.34 -20.46 8.87
N GLU A 42 -7.86 -19.34 9.35
CA GLU A 42 -8.46 -19.32 10.67
C GLU A 42 -9.63 -20.32 10.64
N THR A 43 -9.49 -21.33 11.48
CA THR A 43 -10.48 -22.32 11.83
C THR A 43 -11.83 -21.64 12.02
N GLN A 44 -12.77 -21.92 11.11
CA GLN A 44 -14.18 -21.64 11.37
C GLN A 44 -14.55 -22.39 12.65
N ALA A 45 -14.88 -21.62 13.69
CA ALA A 45 -15.49 -22.12 14.90
C ALA A 45 -16.76 -22.88 14.50
N ARG A 46 -16.76 -24.18 14.78
CA ARG A 46 -17.89 -25.08 14.59
C ARG A 46 -18.98 -24.65 15.58
N PRO A 47 -20.22 -24.39 15.15
CA PRO A 47 -21.31 -24.14 16.09
C PRO A 47 -21.60 -25.41 16.92
N PRO A 48 -22.10 -25.28 18.16
CA PRO A 48 -22.35 -26.44 19.02
C PRO A 48 -23.53 -27.23 18.46
N ALA A 49 -23.27 -28.49 18.11
CA ALA A 49 -24.32 -29.41 17.69
C ALA A 49 -25.02 -29.97 18.93
N SER A 50 -26.29 -29.58 19.08
CA SER A 50 -27.25 -30.18 20.01
C SER A 50 -27.34 -31.69 19.80
N ALA A 51 -27.45 -32.41 20.91
CA ALA A 51 -27.73 -33.83 20.97
C ALA A 51 -29.11 -34.13 20.36
N HIS A 52 -29.15 -35.04 19.40
CA HIS A 52 -30.24 -36.01 19.23
C HIS A 52 -29.72 -37.24 18.49
N ALA A 53 -30.18 -38.41 18.93
CA ALA A 53 -29.62 -39.72 18.66
C ALA A 53 -30.34 -40.47 17.52
N LYS A 54 -29.54 -41.10 16.64
CA LYS A 54 -29.69 -42.42 15.96
C LYS A 54 -30.86 -42.64 14.96
N PRO A 55 -30.85 -43.71 14.12
CA PRO A 55 -29.80 -44.70 13.77
C PRO A 55 -29.60 -45.01 12.25
N GLY A 56 -28.43 -45.55 11.91
CA GLY A 56 -28.25 -46.74 11.04
C GLY A 56 -28.25 -46.61 9.51
N THR A 57 -27.12 -46.89 8.85
CA THR A 57 -26.93 -48.11 8.02
C THR A 57 -25.54 -48.18 7.34
N ASN A 58 -24.93 -49.37 7.46
CA ASN A 58 -24.06 -50.10 6.52
C ASN A 58 -22.68 -49.55 6.08
N ALA A 59 -21.67 -50.02 6.81
CA ALA A 59 -20.49 -50.78 6.37
C ALA A 59 -19.98 -50.66 4.90
N ARG A 60 -18.72 -50.25 4.74
CA ARG A 60 -17.62 -51.10 4.20
C ARG A 60 -16.24 -50.46 4.48
N PRO A 61 -15.22 -51.20 4.95
CA PRO A 61 -13.92 -50.63 5.28
C PRO A 61 -12.97 -50.68 4.06
N ALA A 62 -12.44 -49.52 3.64
CA ALA A 62 -11.32 -49.45 2.71
C ALA A 62 -10.01 -49.41 3.50
N GLN A 63 -9.26 -50.50 3.39
CA GLN A 63 -7.93 -50.73 3.94
C GLN A 63 -6.99 -49.56 3.64
N ARG A 64 -6.50 -48.87 4.68
CA ARG A 64 -5.27 -48.09 4.58
C ARG A 64 -4.10 -49.06 4.70
N GLN A 65 -3.47 -49.35 3.58
CA GLN A 65 -2.13 -49.95 3.59
C GLN A 65 -1.17 -48.97 4.30
N PRO A 66 -0.40 -49.42 5.30
CA PRO A 66 0.69 -48.63 5.84
C PRO A 66 1.81 -48.63 4.81
N THR A 67 2.03 -47.50 4.15
CA THR A 67 3.27 -47.29 3.39
C THR A 67 4.40 -47.11 4.38
N THR A 68 5.20 -48.17 4.56
CA THR A 68 6.52 -48.13 5.18
C THR A 68 7.50 -47.35 4.30
N ALA A 69 7.31 -46.03 4.22
CA ALA A 69 8.34 -45.14 3.71
C ALA A 69 9.33 -44.85 4.84
N VAL A 70 10.43 -45.61 4.84
CA VAL A 70 11.62 -45.36 5.65
C VAL A 70 11.99 -43.86 5.54
N PRO A 71 12.15 -43.12 6.66
CA PRO A 71 12.56 -41.73 6.59
C PRO A 71 14.00 -41.67 6.07
N THR A 72 14.16 -41.25 4.81
CA THR A 72 15.48 -40.96 4.25
C THR A 72 16.14 -39.88 5.11
N LYS A 73 17.30 -40.22 5.69
CA LYS A 73 18.15 -39.29 6.45
C LYS A 73 18.34 -38.02 5.63
N ARG A 74 17.68 -36.93 6.01
CA ARG A 74 17.84 -35.63 5.36
C ARG A 74 19.30 -35.22 5.51
N LYS A 75 20.06 -35.23 4.41
CA LYS A 75 21.44 -34.72 4.37
C LYS A 75 21.43 -33.29 4.94
N LYS A 76 22.32 -33.01 5.90
CA LYS A 76 22.49 -31.66 6.45
C LYS A 76 22.73 -30.71 5.28
N ARG A 77 21.95 -29.62 5.22
CA ARG A 77 22.12 -28.59 4.19
C ARG A 77 23.46 -27.91 4.39
N ILE A 78 24.13 -27.60 3.29
CA ILE A 78 25.37 -26.83 3.34
C ILE A 78 25.00 -25.39 3.76
N GLU A 79 25.65 -24.89 4.81
CA GLU A 79 25.33 -23.59 5.42
C GLU A 79 26.38 -22.50 5.17
N THR A 80 27.55 -22.87 4.68
CA THR A 80 28.67 -21.98 4.41
C THR A 80 28.99 -21.92 2.92
N LEU A 81 29.30 -20.72 2.41
CA LEU A 81 29.74 -20.53 1.04
C LEU A 81 31.25 -20.82 0.95
N THR A 82 31.62 -22.00 0.45
CA THR A 82 32.99 -22.31 0.06
C THR A 82 33.23 -21.87 -1.39
N GLU A 83 34.49 -21.66 -1.79
CA GLU A 83 34.82 -21.31 -3.19
C GLU A 83 34.38 -22.40 -4.17
N GLU A 84 34.53 -23.68 -3.80
CA GLU A 84 34.02 -24.81 -4.59
C GLU A 84 32.49 -24.78 -4.76
N LEU A 85 31.76 -24.44 -3.70
CA LEU A 85 30.31 -24.29 -3.77
C LEU A 85 29.92 -23.08 -4.61
N ARG A 86 30.71 -22.00 -4.56
CA ARG A 86 30.51 -20.79 -5.35
C ARG A 86 30.64 -21.07 -6.84
N GLU A 87 31.69 -21.78 -7.25
CA GLU A 87 31.88 -22.21 -8.63
C GLU A 87 30.75 -23.13 -9.11
N ALA A 88 30.34 -24.09 -8.27
CA ALA A 88 29.20 -24.97 -8.58
C ALA A 88 27.89 -24.19 -8.75
N ILE A 89 27.65 -23.17 -7.91
CA ILE A 89 26.48 -22.28 -8.03
C ILE A 89 26.55 -21.45 -9.31
N LEU A 90 27.70 -20.87 -9.65
CA LEU A 90 27.86 -20.05 -10.86
C LEU A 90 27.67 -20.89 -12.13
N LYS A 91 28.23 -22.10 -12.16
CA LYS A 91 28.04 -23.05 -13.27
C LYS A 91 26.57 -23.46 -13.44
N ALA A 92 25.87 -23.74 -12.33
CA ALA A 92 24.44 -24.02 -12.36
C ALA A 92 23.63 -22.77 -12.77
N TYR A 93 24.06 -21.58 -12.36
CA TYR A 93 23.44 -20.32 -12.74
C TYR A 93 23.52 -20.05 -14.25
N GLU A 94 24.67 -20.27 -14.89
CA GLU A 94 24.83 -20.13 -16.34
C GLU A 94 23.88 -21.06 -17.11
N LYS A 95 23.74 -22.31 -16.66
CA LYS A 95 22.80 -23.29 -17.23
C LYS A 95 21.35 -22.82 -17.20
N TYR A 96 20.93 -22.19 -16.09
CA TYR A 96 19.54 -21.74 -15.92
C TYR A 96 19.28 -20.31 -16.41
N LYS A 97 20.31 -19.49 -16.57
CA LYS A 97 20.22 -18.11 -17.10
C LYS A 97 19.80 -18.09 -18.58
N GLN A 98 20.13 -19.15 -19.32
CA GLN A 98 19.78 -19.30 -20.74
C GLN A 98 18.30 -19.66 -20.97
N ASP A 99 17.53 -19.98 -19.92
CA ASP A 99 16.12 -20.32 -20.04
C ASP A 99 15.23 -19.07 -19.86
N PRO A 100 14.60 -18.55 -20.94
CA PRO A 100 13.81 -17.31 -20.88
C PRO A 100 12.53 -17.46 -20.04
N ASN A 101 12.10 -18.69 -19.70
CA ASN A 101 10.90 -18.93 -18.90
C ASN A 101 11.16 -18.88 -17.38
N LEU A 102 12.42 -18.88 -16.94
CA LEU A 102 12.76 -18.91 -15.52
C LEU A 102 13.05 -17.53 -14.97
N LYS A 103 12.27 -17.10 -13.98
CA LYS A 103 12.57 -15.89 -13.21
C LYS A 103 13.71 -16.16 -12.24
N LEU A 104 14.52 -15.13 -11.94
CA LEU A 104 15.69 -15.22 -11.05
C LEU A 104 15.43 -15.96 -9.73
N GLY A 105 14.28 -15.72 -9.08
CA GLY A 105 13.92 -16.41 -7.83
C GLY A 105 13.63 -17.92 -8.00
N GLN A 106 13.20 -18.36 -9.18
CA GLN A 106 13.04 -19.77 -9.52
C GLN A 106 14.38 -20.41 -9.86
N ILE A 107 15.28 -19.66 -10.51
CA ILE A 107 16.67 -20.08 -10.74
C ILE A 107 17.36 -20.34 -9.39
N HIS A 108 17.29 -19.41 -8.44
CA HIS A 108 17.86 -19.60 -7.10
C HIS A 108 17.26 -20.80 -6.36
N ALA A 109 15.96 -21.05 -6.54
CA ALA A 109 15.29 -22.20 -5.94
C ALA A 109 15.73 -23.53 -6.53
N LYS A 110 15.91 -23.60 -7.86
CA LYS A 110 16.41 -24.80 -8.55
C LYS A 110 17.85 -25.11 -8.14
N ILE A 111 18.73 -24.11 -8.18
CA ILE A 111 20.14 -24.27 -7.77
C ILE A 111 20.24 -24.67 -6.29
N ALA A 112 19.45 -24.05 -5.40
CA ALA A 112 19.43 -24.42 -3.99
C ALA A 112 18.96 -25.86 -3.74
N ALA A 113 18.02 -26.34 -4.55
CA ALA A 113 17.54 -27.72 -4.46
C ALA A 113 18.55 -28.72 -5.03
N GLU A 114 19.20 -28.39 -6.16
CA GLU A 114 20.23 -29.21 -6.81
C GLU A 114 21.47 -29.36 -5.93
N LEU A 115 21.95 -28.26 -5.34
CA LEU A 115 23.17 -28.22 -4.53
C LEU A 115 22.92 -28.41 -3.03
N ASN A 116 21.68 -28.76 -2.63
CA ASN A 116 21.24 -28.92 -1.24
C ASN A 116 21.72 -27.80 -0.29
N THR A 117 21.62 -26.55 -0.74
CA THR A 117 22.07 -25.35 -0.03
C THR A 117 20.91 -24.39 0.26
N LYS A 118 21.15 -23.33 1.04
CA LYS A 118 20.16 -22.28 1.28
C LYS A 118 20.10 -21.35 0.06
N ARG A 119 18.90 -20.90 -0.32
CA ARG A 119 18.72 -19.89 -1.41
C ARG A 119 19.50 -18.60 -1.17
N GLN A 120 19.77 -18.28 0.09
CA GLN A 120 20.56 -17.12 0.49
C GLN A 120 22.03 -17.26 0.07
N ILE A 121 22.62 -18.44 0.26
CA ILE A 121 24.00 -18.77 -0.18
C ILE A 121 24.10 -18.72 -1.70
N VAL A 122 23.07 -19.19 -2.41
CA VAL A 122 22.98 -19.07 -3.88
C VAL A 122 22.95 -17.62 -4.32
N ALA A 123 22.13 -16.79 -3.66
CA ALA A 123 22.06 -15.36 -3.97
C ALA A 123 23.39 -14.64 -3.66
N GLU A 124 24.07 -15.03 -2.59
CA GLU A 124 25.38 -14.50 -2.17
C GLU A 124 26.50 -14.89 -3.15
N ALA A 125 26.49 -16.11 -3.67
CA ALA A 125 27.43 -16.55 -4.70
C ALA A 125 27.25 -15.79 -6.03
N ILE A 126 26.01 -15.51 -6.44
CA ILE A 126 25.67 -14.87 -7.72
C ILE A 126 25.84 -13.35 -7.66
N HIS A 127 25.46 -12.72 -6.55
CA HIS A 127 25.44 -11.25 -6.42
C HIS A 127 26.54 -10.69 -5.52
N GLY A 128 27.40 -11.55 -4.95
CA GLY A 128 28.41 -11.17 -3.97
C GLY A 128 27.87 -11.13 -2.54
N PRO A 129 28.76 -10.89 -1.54
CA PRO A 129 28.36 -10.76 -0.15
C PRO A 129 27.24 -9.72 -0.05
N GLN A 130 26.13 -10.13 0.56
CA GLN A 130 25.05 -9.20 0.89
C GLN A 130 25.67 -8.13 1.80
N ILE A 131 25.83 -6.90 1.28
CA ILE A 131 26.38 -5.77 2.06
C ILE A 131 25.61 -5.76 3.38
N ALA A 132 26.33 -5.98 4.47
CA ALA A 132 25.73 -6.02 5.79
C ALA A 132 24.93 -4.71 5.93
N PRO A 133 23.62 -4.78 6.23
CA PRO A 133 22.80 -3.58 6.34
C PRO A 133 23.51 -2.62 7.28
N LYS A 134 23.76 -1.38 6.82
CA LYS A 134 24.37 -0.34 7.64
C LYS A 134 23.63 -0.34 8.99
N PRO A 135 24.34 -0.43 10.13
CA PRO A 135 23.68 -0.44 11.42
C PRO A 135 22.84 0.83 11.56
N LEU A 136 21.56 0.66 11.87
CA LEU A 136 20.61 1.75 12.00
C LEU A 136 20.89 2.50 13.30
N THR A 137 21.66 3.58 13.23
CA THR A 137 21.86 4.48 14.36
C THR A 137 20.58 5.26 14.67
N PRO A 138 20.39 5.78 15.90
CA PRO A 138 19.24 6.62 16.25
C PRO A 138 19.09 7.84 15.33
N GLU A 139 20.19 8.46 14.94
CA GLU A 139 20.23 9.63 14.06
C GLU A 139 19.70 9.26 12.67
N LEU A 140 20.10 8.09 12.15
CA LEU A 140 19.66 7.61 10.85
C LEU A 140 18.17 7.24 10.86
N ARG A 141 17.67 6.69 11.98
CA ARG A 141 16.23 6.45 12.17
C ARG A 141 15.45 7.77 12.12
N GLN A 142 15.94 8.80 12.81
CA GLN A 142 15.30 10.11 12.83
C GLN A 142 15.32 10.78 11.45
N GLU A 143 16.43 10.66 10.72
CA GLU A 143 16.56 11.19 9.36
C GLU A 143 15.56 10.53 8.40
N ILE A 144 15.38 9.20 8.47
CA ILE A 144 14.37 8.47 7.69
C ILE A 144 12.96 9.02 7.95
N ILE A 145 12.63 9.23 9.23
CA ILE A 145 11.32 9.75 9.65
C ILE A 145 11.13 11.18 9.14
N SER A 146 12.13 12.04 9.36
CA SER A 146 12.13 13.45 8.94
C SER A 146 11.91 13.60 7.43
N ARG A 147 12.70 12.90 6.60
CA ARG A 147 12.51 12.93 5.14
C ARG A 147 11.12 12.46 4.73
N TYR A 148 10.62 11.39 5.35
CA TYR A 148 9.28 10.90 5.06
C TYR A 148 8.20 11.93 5.41
N GLN A 149 8.34 12.62 6.54
CA GLN A 149 7.44 13.70 6.94
C GLN A 149 7.50 14.87 5.95
N GLN A 150 8.69 15.28 5.52
CA GLN A 150 8.87 16.36 4.54
C GLN A 150 8.18 16.04 3.21
N PHE A 151 8.29 14.81 2.69
CA PHE A 151 7.56 14.40 1.49
C PHE A 151 6.04 14.51 1.66
N VAL A 152 5.51 14.22 2.85
CA VAL A 152 4.07 14.34 3.15
C VAL A 152 3.67 15.81 3.28
N GLN A 153 4.44 16.61 4.01
CA GLN A 153 4.21 18.03 4.19
C GLN A 153 4.21 18.78 2.85
N ARG A 154 5.16 18.49 1.96
CA ARG A 154 5.25 19.13 0.64
C ARG A 154 4.25 18.58 -0.38
N LEU A 155 3.52 17.52 -0.04
CA LEU A 155 2.70 16.71 -0.97
C LEU A 155 3.51 16.11 -2.13
N GLU A 156 4.82 15.95 -1.94
CA GLU A 156 5.73 15.47 -2.94
C GLU A 156 5.66 13.93 -3.06
N ARG A 157 5.65 13.45 -4.30
CA ARG A 157 5.50 12.02 -4.63
C ARG A 157 6.49 11.62 -5.73
N PRO A 158 7.72 11.21 -5.34
CA PRO A 158 8.70 10.73 -6.29
C PRO A 158 8.19 9.51 -7.08
N GLU A 159 8.62 9.36 -8.33
CA GLU A 159 8.18 8.28 -9.23
C GLU A 159 8.48 6.88 -8.67
N ALA A 160 9.68 6.68 -8.11
CA ALA A 160 10.07 5.44 -7.45
C ALA A 160 9.26 5.18 -6.15
N GLY A 161 8.65 6.22 -5.59
CA GLY A 161 7.92 6.22 -4.32
C GLY A 161 8.80 6.61 -3.14
N ARG A 162 8.24 7.39 -2.20
CA ARG A 162 8.93 8.00 -1.03
C ARG A 162 9.91 7.07 -0.31
N ARG A 163 9.52 5.82 0.00
CA ARG A 163 10.39 4.88 0.71
C ARG A 163 11.59 4.42 -0.12
N LYS A 164 11.41 4.21 -1.42
CA LYS A 164 12.50 3.81 -2.32
C LYS A 164 13.46 4.96 -2.54
N THR A 165 12.94 6.19 -2.66
CA THR A 165 13.74 7.41 -2.74
C THR A 165 14.62 7.56 -1.50
N ILE A 166 14.05 7.51 -0.30
CA ILE A 166 14.82 7.57 0.96
C ILE A 166 15.87 6.45 1.03
N ALA A 167 15.49 5.23 0.64
CA ALA A 167 16.41 4.09 0.64
C ALA A 167 17.61 4.31 -0.30
N ALA A 168 17.37 4.82 -1.50
CA ALA A 168 18.41 5.12 -2.48
C ALA A 168 19.33 6.26 -1.99
N GLU A 169 18.75 7.35 -1.50
CA GLU A 169 19.50 8.54 -1.04
C GLU A 169 20.39 8.26 0.19
N LEU A 170 19.92 7.41 1.11
CA LEU A 170 20.65 7.07 2.32
C LEU A 170 21.55 5.82 2.16
N GLY A 171 21.54 5.19 0.99
CA GLY A 171 22.28 3.95 0.74
C GLY A 171 21.81 2.78 1.62
N LEU A 172 20.51 2.71 1.91
CA LEU A 172 19.92 1.72 2.83
C LEU A 172 19.04 0.70 2.09
N PRO A 173 19.00 -0.57 2.55
CA PRO A 173 17.97 -1.51 2.15
C PRO A 173 16.56 -0.97 2.39
N LEU A 174 15.68 -1.12 1.39
CA LEU A 174 14.27 -0.72 1.49
C LEU A 174 13.56 -1.36 2.70
N SER A 175 13.95 -2.58 3.08
CA SER A 175 13.40 -3.28 4.26
C SER A 175 13.69 -2.54 5.57
N GLN A 176 14.89 -1.95 5.71
CA GLN A 176 15.25 -1.15 6.89
C GLN A 176 14.41 0.12 6.98
N VAL A 177 14.34 0.89 5.89
CA VAL A 177 13.50 2.10 5.81
C VAL A 177 12.03 1.76 6.10
N ALA A 178 11.52 0.67 5.53
CA ALA A 178 10.15 0.23 5.78
C ALA A 178 9.90 -0.20 7.23
N SER A 179 10.89 -0.79 7.90
CA SER A 179 10.78 -1.19 9.31
C SER A 179 10.72 0.02 10.23
N VAL A 180 11.65 0.98 10.06
CA VAL A 180 11.70 2.22 10.86
C VAL A 180 10.38 2.98 10.75
N LEU A 181 9.90 3.20 9.53
CA LEU A 181 8.63 3.93 9.32
C LEU A 181 7.42 3.16 9.84
N ARG A 182 7.46 1.83 9.92
CA ARG A 182 6.37 1.04 10.50
C ARG A 182 6.34 1.19 12.02
N GLU A 183 7.50 1.05 12.66
CA GLU A 183 7.67 1.21 14.10
C GLU A 183 7.20 2.60 14.53
N TRP A 184 7.70 3.66 13.88
CA TRP A 184 7.27 5.03 14.13
C TRP A 184 5.76 5.23 13.94
N LYS A 185 5.18 4.73 12.83
CA LYS A 185 3.73 4.85 12.58
C LYS A 185 2.86 4.14 13.61
N SER A 186 3.37 3.11 14.27
CA SER A 186 2.63 2.42 15.34
C SER A 186 2.58 3.22 16.65
N GLN A 187 3.43 4.24 16.79
CA GLN A 187 3.54 5.08 17.99
C GLN A 187 2.71 6.37 17.88
N ILE A 188 2.20 6.70 16.69
CA ILE A 188 1.46 7.94 16.44
C ILE A 188 0.04 7.67 15.93
N PRO A 189 -0.95 8.50 16.28
CA PRO A 189 -2.26 8.45 15.67
C PRO A 189 -2.18 8.70 14.16
N ASP A 190 -2.64 7.76 13.34
CA ASP A 190 -2.81 7.94 11.88
C ASP A 190 -4.30 8.12 11.50
N VAL A 191 -4.55 8.45 10.24
CA VAL A 191 -5.89 8.60 9.63
C VAL A 191 -6.78 7.37 9.79
N SER A 192 -6.21 6.19 10.04
CA SER A 192 -6.97 4.95 10.29
C SER A 192 -7.80 5.00 11.58
N HIS A 193 -7.48 5.91 12.50
CA HIS A 193 -8.25 6.14 13.73
C HIS A 193 -9.38 7.15 13.53
N LEU A 194 -9.46 7.81 12.38
CA LEU A 194 -10.50 8.80 12.10
C LEU A 194 -11.76 8.13 11.56
N THR A 195 -12.92 8.58 12.04
CA THR A 195 -14.20 8.23 11.45
C THR A 195 -14.38 8.92 10.10
N ARG A 196 -15.38 8.47 9.34
CA ARG A 196 -15.76 9.11 8.08
C ARG A 196 -16.18 10.57 8.28
N GLU A 197 -16.92 10.83 9.35
CA GLU A 197 -17.34 12.17 9.74
C GLU A 197 -16.11 13.06 9.99
N GLN A 198 -15.16 12.58 10.79
CA GLN A 198 -13.95 13.32 11.11
C GLN A 198 -13.10 13.60 9.85
N MET A 199 -12.96 12.61 8.96
CA MET A 199 -12.27 12.82 7.67
C MET A 199 -12.98 13.84 6.77
N PHE A 200 -14.31 13.93 6.84
CA PHE A 200 -15.10 14.93 6.14
C PHE A 200 -14.91 16.32 6.73
N GLN A 201 -14.97 16.45 8.06
CA GLN A 201 -14.73 17.74 8.73
C GLN A 201 -13.33 18.27 8.46
N ILE A 202 -12.29 17.42 8.45
CA ILE A 202 -10.94 17.81 8.05
C ILE A 202 -10.90 18.31 6.60
N GLU A 203 -11.54 17.60 5.66
CA GLU A 203 -11.59 18.00 4.24
C GLU A 203 -12.32 19.33 4.06
N LYS A 204 -13.41 19.55 4.79
CA LYS A 204 -14.18 20.78 4.78
C LYS A 204 -13.38 21.96 5.33
N ALA A 205 -12.78 21.82 6.51
CA ALA A 205 -11.96 22.86 7.12
C ALA A 205 -10.74 23.19 6.26
N TYR A 206 -10.06 22.16 5.72
CA TYR A 206 -8.94 22.33 4.80
C TYR A 206 -9.31 23.18 3.58
N TRP A 207 -10.47 22.93 2.93
CA TRP A 207 -10.87 23.75 1.79
C TRP A 207 -11.29 25.15 2.15
N HIS A 208 -11.97 25.33 3.29
CA HIS A 208 -12.33 26.67 3.77
C HIS A 208 -11.07 27.54 3.91
N HIS A 209 -10.04 27.02 4.59
CA HIS A 209 -8.77 27.72 4.77
C HIS A 209 -8.04 27.96 3.45
N LEU A 210 -8.00 26.97 2.55
CA LEU A 210 -7.33 27.13 1.28
C LEU A 210 -8.00 28.19 0.39
N GLN A 211 -9.33 28.26 0.40
CA GLN A 211 -10.10 29.26 -0.35
C GLN A 211 -9.99 30.67 0.27
N SER A 212 -9.81 30.75 1.59
CA SER A 212 -9.59 32.03 2.28
C SER A 212 -8.20 32.64 2.07
N GLY A 213 -7.30 31.94 1.36
CA GLY A 213 -5.94 32.42 1.09
C GLY A 213 -4.92 32.11 2.19
N THR A 214 -5.28 31.30 3.19
CA THR A 214 -4.33 30.85 4.22
C THR A 214 -3.16 30.12 3.57
N PRO A 215 -1.89 30.45 3.92
CA PRO A 215 -0.73 29.73 3.40
C PRO A 215 -0.82 28.24 3.68
N PHE A 216 -0.57 27.42 2.66
CA PHE A 216 -0.73 25.97 2.74
C PHE A 216 0.04 25.34 3.92
N GLU A 217 1.22 25.87 4.24
CA GLU A 217 2.10 25.41 5.33
C GLU A 217 1.44 25.52 6.71
N ASP A 218 0.51 26.45 6.88
CA ASP A 218 -0.16 26.73 8.16
C ASP A 218 -1.49 25.99 8.29
N ILE A 219 -2.16 25.67 7.18
CA ILE A 219 -3.49 25.03 7.18
C ILE A 219 -3.52 23.76 8.03
N PRO A 220 -2.58 22.80 7.93
CA PRO A 220 -2.64 21.58 8.72
C PRO A 220 -2.60 21.83 10.23
N LYS A 221 -1.83 22.84 10.68
CA LYS A 221 -1.71 23.23 12.10
C LYS A 221 -3.00 23.88 12.59
N ILE A 222 -3.57 24.77 11.78
CA ILE A 222 -4.82 25.47 12.11
C ILE A 222 -5.97 24.47 12.22
N VAL A 223 -6.17 23.64 11.19
CA VAL A 223 -7.24 22.63 11.16
C VAL A 223 -7.08 21.60 12.28
N ALA A 224 -5.84 21.19 12.60
CA ALA A 224 -5.58 20.29 13.72
C ALA A 224 -6.03 20.89 15.07
N ARG A 225 -5.73 22.18 15.29
CA ARG A 225 -6.14 22.92 16.50
C ARG A 225 -7.66 23.08 16.57
N GLU A 226 -8.30 23.48 15.47
CA GLU A 226 -9.75 23.71 15.40
C GLU A 226 -10.57 22.46 15.68
N LEU A 227 -10.12 21.31 15.15
CA LEU A 227 -10.88 20.06 15.21
C LEU A 227 -10.39 19.09 16.29
N GLY A 228 -9.34 19.45 17.05
CA GLY A 228 -8.78 18.61 18.12
C GLY A 228 -8.08 17.35 17.62
N PHE A 229 -7.43 17.40 16.45
CA PHE A 229 -6.64 16.30 15.90
C PHE A 229 -5.14 16.60 15.99
N THR A 230 -4.31 15.59 15.74
CA THR A 230 -2.88 15.81 15.54
C THR A 230 -2.62 16.40 14.14
N GLU A 231 -1.62 17.27 14.03
CA GLU A 231 -1.17 17.82 12.73
C GLU A 231 -0.87 16.70 11.73
N TRP A 232 -0.29 15.59 12.19
CA TRP A 232 -0.01 14.44 11.35
C TRP A 232 -1.27 13.78 10.77
N GLN A 233 -2.34 13.62 11.55
CA GLN A 233 -3.61 13.08 11.03
C GLN A 233 -4.20 13.97 9.93
N VAL A 234 -4.16 15.28 10.13
CA VAL A 234 -4.62 16.27 9.15
C VAL A 234 -3.75 16.25 7.89
N LEU A 235 -2.43 16.32 8.03
CA LEU A 235 -1.47 16.22 6.93
C LEU A 235 -1.66 14.94 6.12
N ARG A 236 -1.82 13.79 6.79
CA ARG A 236 -2.06 12.50 6.13
C ARG A 236 -3.39 12.49 5.38
N ARG A 237 -4.43 13.11 5.93
CA ARG A 237 -5.73 13.23 5.23
C ARG A 237 -5.59 14.12 3.99
N ILE A 238 -4.92 15.26 4.10
CA ILE A 238 -4.65 16.17 2.96
C ILE A 238 -3.81 15.45 1.89
N ASP A 239 -2.76 14.71 2.28
CA ASP A 239 -1.96 13.89 1.36
C ASP A 239 -2.79 12.84 0.60
N MET A 240 -3.86 12.32 1.20
CA MET A 240 -4.78 11.40 0.51
C MET A 240 -5.72 12.12 -0.47
N LEU A 241 -6.10 13.37 -0.20
CA LEU A 241 -6.94 14.16 -1.11
C LEU A 241 -6.19 14.49 -2.41
N HIS A 242 -4.87 14.69 -2.30
CA HIS A 242 -3.92 14.99 -3.39
C HIS A 242 -3.11 13.77 -3.81
N ASP A 243 -3.77 12.63 -3.99
CA ASP A 243 -3.11 11.37 -4.35
C ASP A 243 -2.40 11.42 -5.74
N SER A 244 -1.80 10.30 -6.13
CA SER A 244 -1.10 10.19 -7.43
C SER A 244 -2.06 10.00 -8.60
N PHE A 245 -1.80 10.71 -9.71
CA PHE A 245 -2.46 10.51 -11.00
C PHE A 245 -2.25 9.11 -11.57
N SER A 246 -1.19 8.40 -11.17
CA SER A 246 -0.98 7.01 -11.60
C SER A 246 -2.15 6.07 -11.24
N LYS A 247 -3.01 6.45 -10.28
CA LYS A 247 -4.22 5.69 -9.92
C LYS A 247 -5.40 5.87 -10.89
N VAL A 248 -5.34 6.89 -11.74
CA VAL A 248 -6.39 7.28 -12.68
C VAL A 248 -5.85 7.48 -14.10
N ALA A 249 -4.61 7.05 -14.37
CA ALA A 249 -3.97 7.21 -15.67
C ALA A 249 -4.74 6.51 -16.80
N ASP A 250 -5.45 5.42 -16.48
CA ASP A 250 -6.29 4.65 -17.40
C ASP A 250 -7.75 5.15 -17.48
N ALA A 251 -8.12 6.16 -16.69
CA ALA A 251 -9.49 6.66 -16.68
C ALA A 251 -9.71 7.62 -17.86
N PRO A 252 -10.69 7.35 -18.75
CA PRO A 252 -11.00 8.24 -19.86
C PRO A 252 -11.51 9.58 -19.33
N GLU A 253 -11.13 10.67 -19.97
CA GLU A 253 -11.58 12.00 -19.54
C GLU A 253 -13.09 12.15 -19.78
N PRO A 254 -13.88 12.57 -18.77
CA PRO A 254 -15.29 12.84 -18.97
C PRO A 254 -15.48 14.13 -19.80
N PRO A 255 -16.65 14.30 -20.47
CA PRO A 255 -16.95 15.53 -21.20
C PRO A 255 -16.84 16.79 -20.31
N PRO A 256 -16.49 17.97 -20.87
CA PRO A 256 -16.32 19.21 -20.10
C PRO A 256 -17.53 19.58 -19.23
N GLU A 257 -18.74 19.44 -19.76
CA GLU A 257 -19.99 19.71 -19.02
C GLU A 257 -20.13 18.81 -17.78
N ILE A 258 -19.78 17.53 -17.92
CA ILE A 258 -19.82 16.57 -16.82
C ILE A 258 -18.71 16.87 -15.80
N ARG A 259 -17.54 17.30 -16.27
CA ARG A 259 -16.44 17.73 -15.41
C ARG A 259 -16.87 18.91 -14.53
N GLU A 260 -17.43 19.95 -15.12
CA GLU A 260 -17.93 21.13 -14.39
C GLU A 260 -19.04 20.73 -13.40
N ALA A 261 -19.98 19.89 -13.82
CA ALA A 261 -21.04 19.39 -12.95
C ALA A 261 -20.50 18.60 -11.75
N ILE A 262 -19.44 17.80 -11.92
CA ILE A 262 -18.75 17.08 -10.84
C ILE A 262 -18.07 18.07 -9.88
N GLU A 263 -17.36 19.09 -10.41
CA GLU A 263 -16.70 20.12 -9.60
C GLU A 263 -17.73 20.89 -8.76
N GLN A 264 -18.85 21.31 -9.36
CA GLN A 264 -19.94 21.99 -8.63
C GLN A 264 -20.60 21.09 -7.58
N ALA A 265 -20.88 19.83 -7.91
CA ALA A 265 -21.43 18.89 -6.94
C ALA A 265 -20.47 18.62 -5.77
N TYR A 266 -19.16 18.72 -6.00
CA TYR A 266 -18.17 18.64 -4.94
C TYR A 266 -18.19 19.85 -4.02
N LEU A 267 -18.30 21.06 -4.57
CA LEU A 267 -18.47 22.27 -3.77
C LEU A 267 -19.73 22.23 -2.90
N GLU A 268 -20.85 21.77 -3.47
CA GLU A 268 -22.09 21.55 -2.72
C GLU A 268 -21.95 20.47 -1.65
N TYR A 269 -21.16 19.42 -1.91
CA TYR A 269 -20.83 18.41 -0.90
C TYR A 269 -20.08 19.01 0.30
N LEU A 270 -19.14 19.94 0.08
CA LEU A 270 -18.38 20.57 1.16
C LEU A 270 -19.25 21.48 2.05
N LYS A 271 -20.35 22.01 1.52
CA LYS A 271 -21.31 22.82 2.29
C LYS A 271 -22.20 21.99 3.22
N ARG A 272 -22.30 20.67 3.00
CA ARG A 272 -23.17 19.80 3.79
C ARG A 272 -22.76 19.74 5.27
N PRO A 273 -23.71 19.44 6.18
CA PRO A 273 -23.40 19.22 7.59
C PRO A 273 -22.67 17.88 7.83
N ALA A 274 -22.91 16.87 6.98
CA ALA A 274 -22.38 15.51 7.13
C ALA A 274 -22.08 14.88 5.75
N PRO A 275 -21.18 13.87 5.67
CA PRO A 275 -20.88 13.16 4.43
C PRO A 275 -22.04 12.24 4.00
N PRO A 276 -22.15 11.90 2.70
CA PRO A 276 -23.17 10.98 2.22
C PRO A 276 -22.98 9.57 2.82
N PRO A 277 -24.01 8.70 2.83
CA PRO A 277 -23.88 7.33 3.33
C PRO A 277 -22.94 6.47 2.47
N ASP A 278 -22.95 6.66 1.15
CA ASP A 278 -22.04 6.00 0.22
C ASP A 278 -20.82 6.85 -0.10
N SER A 279 -19.75 6.24 -0.63
CA SER A 279 -18.53 7.00 -0.99
C SER A 279 -18.85 8.13 -1.98
N LEU A 280 -18.27 9.32 -1.77
CA LEU A 280 -18.50 10.49 -2.65
C LEU A 280 -18.30 10.14 -4.13
N HIS A 281 -17.21 9.44 -4.45
CA HIS A 281 -16.89 9.02 -5.82
C HIS A 281 -17.99 8.12 -6.40
N SER A 282 -18.52 7.17 -5.62
CA SER A 282 -19.62 6.30 -6.04
C SER A 282 -20.93 7.08 -6.21
N THR A 283 -21.24 8.00 -5.30
CA THR A 283 -22.44 8.83 -5.36
C THR A 283 -22.46 9.72 -6.60
N LEU A 284 -21.35 10.42 -6.87
CA LEU A 284 -21.23 11.28 -8.06
C LEU A 284 -21.17 10.48 -9.35
N ALA A 285 -20.48 9.33 -9.35
CA ALA A 285 -20.42 8.42 -10.49
C ALA A 285 -21.82 7.98 -10.92
N LYS A 286 -22.65 7.54 -9.96
CA LYS A 286 -24.04 7.15 -10.21
C LYS A 286 -24.88 8.33 -10.71
N ARG A 287 -24.69 9.53 -10.15
CA ARG A 287 -25.43 10.73 -10.52
C ARG A 287 -25.17 11.17 -11.97
N PHE A 288 -23.93 11.10 -12.43
CA PHE A 288 -23.52 11.64 -13.72
C PHE A 288 -23.25 10.57 -14.79
N GLY A 289 -23.53 9.30 -14.51
CA GLY A 289 -23.34 8.21 -15.47
C GLY A 289 -21.88 7.95 -15.84
N VAL A 290 -20.94 8.25 -14.93
CA VAL A 290 -19.49 8.05 -15.13
C VAL A 290 -18.94 7.03 -14.14
N THR A 291 -17.68 6.62 -14.31
CA THR A 291 -17.03 5.72 -13.36
C THR A 291 -16.48 6.46 -12.12
N PRO A 292 -16.36 5.81 -10.96
CA PRO A 292 -15.73 6.42 -9.78
C PRO A 292 -14.27 6.87 -10.01
N LYS A 293 -13.55 6.20 -10.92
CA LYS A 293 -12.19 6.61 -11.33
C LYS A 293 -12.20 7.94 -12.09
N GLN A 294 -13.19 8.17 -12.96
CA GLN A 294 -13.33 9.44 -13.68
C GLN A 294 -13.65 10.59 -12.72
N VAL A 295 -14.58 10.37 -11.78
CA VAL A 295 -14.83 11.34 -10.71
C VAL A 295 -13.55 11.62 -9.93
N PHE A 296 -12.79 10.58 -9.57
CA PHE A 296 -11.56 10.75 -8.80
C PHE A 296 -10.52 11.57 -9.58
N ARG A 297 -10.40 11.34 -10.90
CA ARG A 297 -9.54 12.15 -11.78
C ARG A 297 -9.94 13.61 -11.78
N VAL A 298 -11.21 13.93 -12.05
CA VAL A 298 -11.73 15.31 -12.07
C VAL A 298 -11.48 16.00 -10.75
N LEU A 299 -11.81 15.35 -9.62
CA LEU A 299 -11.57 15.95 -8.31
C LEU A 299 -10.07 16.12 -8.04
N LEU A 300 -9.21 15.19 -8.44
CA LEU A 300 -7.77 15.33 -8.25
C LEU A 300 -7.20 16.52 -9.04
N GLU A 301 -7.64 16.71 -10.29
CA GLU A 301 -7.26 17.85 -11.13
C GLU A 301 -7.76 19.17 -10.53
N TYR A 302 -9.04 19.23 -10.16
CA TYR A 302 -9.64 20.39 -9.49
C TYR A 302 -8.84 20.80 -8.25
N ARG A 303 -8.59 19.85 -7.35
CA ARG A 303 -7.87 20.09 -6.09
C ARG A 303 -6.45 20.59 -6.31
N ARG A 304 -5.74 20.06 -7.31
CA ARG A 304 -4.38 20.51 -7.66
C ARG A 304 -4.39 21.93 -8.21
N ARG A 305 -5.35 22.26 -9.07
CA ARG A 305 -5.51 23.62 -9.61
C ARG A 305 -5.72 24.64 -8.48
N VAL A 306 -6.62 24.35 -7.54
CA VAL A 306 -6.86 25.25 -6.39
C VAL A 306 -5.62 25.36 -5.50
N LEU A 307 -4.92 24.26 -5.22
CA LEU A 307 -3.68 24.27 -4.43
C LEU A 307 -2.56 25.07 -5.11
N GLN A 308 -2.42 24.95 -6.44
CA GLN A 308 -1.44 25.73 -7.20
C GLN A 308 -1.74 27.23 -7.10
N ASN A 309 -2.99 27.63 -7.23
CA ASN A 309 -3.40 29.03 -7.10
C ASN A 309 -3.09 29.56 -5.69
N ASN A 310 -3.37 28.80 -4.63
CA ASN A 310 -3.06 29.19 -3.25
C ASN A 310 -1.54 29.35 -3.01
N ARG A 311 -0.70 28.57 -3.69
CA ARG A 311 0.77 28.65 -3.57
C ARG A 311 1.41 29.73 -4.45
N GLN A 312 0.64 30.39 -5.32
CA GLN A 312 1.17 31.51 -6.10
C GLN A 312 1.30 32.77 -5.22
N PRO A 313 2.37 33.57 -5.41
CA PRO A 313 2.49 34.85 -4.74
C PRO A 313 1.30 35.76 -5.11
N ALA A 314 0.79 36.51 -4.13
CA ALA A 314 -0.38 37.38 -4.26
C ALA A 314 -0.30 38.38 -5.44
N GLU A 315 0.92 38.74 -5.85
CA GLU A 315 1.19 39.65 -6.98
C GLU A 315 0.72 39.09 -8.34
N LEU A 316 0.63 37.75 -8.49
CA LEU A 316 0.16 37.09 -9.72
C LEU A 316 -1.33 36.75 -9.71
N GLN A 317 -2.02 36.84 -8.57
CA GLN A 317 -3.46 36.56 -8.47
C GLN A 317 -4.30 37.75 -8.97
N ASN A 318 -3.78 38.98 -8.89
CA ASN A 318 -4.49 40.21 -9.28
C ASN A 318 -4.45 40.51 -10.79
N SER A 319 -3.61 39.82 -11.58
CA SER A 319 -3.50 40.06 -13.03
C SER A 319 -4.59 39.36 -13.86
N LEU A 320 -5.40 38.48 -13.26
CA LEU A 320 -6.54 37.81 -13.91
C LEU A 320 -7.90 38.37 -13.48
N GLY A 321 -7.93 39.38 -12.60
CA GLY A 321 -9.17 39.97 -12.04
C GLY A 321 -9.55 41.36 -12.55
N MET A 322 -8.78 41.95 -13.46
CA MET A 322 -9.04 43.30 -14.00
C MET A 322 -9.23 43.20 -15.52
N GLY A 323 -10.43 42.80 -15.92
CA GLY A 323 -10.77 42.59 -17.32
C GLY A 323 -12.29 42.60 -17.59
N THR A 324 -13.06 43.41 -16.88
CA THR A 324 -14.37 43.90 -17.34
C THR A 324 -14.55 45.31 -16.79
N GLY A 325 -14.26 46.30 -17.64
CA GLY A 325 -14.88 47.62 -17.52
C GLY A 325 -16.31 47.62 -18.03
#